data_AF-A0A7Z0SB99-F1
#
_entry.id   AF-A0A7Z0SB99-F1
#
_cell.length_a   1.000
_cell.length_b   1.000
_cell.length_c   1.000
_cell.angle_alpha   90.00
_cell.angle_beta   90.00
_cell.angle_gamma   90.00
#
_symmetry.space_group_name_H-M   'P 1'
#
loop_
_entity.id
_entity.type
_entity.pdbx_description
1 polymer ?
#
loop_
_entity_poly.entity_id
_entity_poly.type
_entity_poly.pdbx_seq_one_letter_code
_entity_poly.pdbx_strand_id
1 'polypeptide(L)'
;MDKRTIAVNERGYRVGQDHQGAVLTDAEVELMREMREAGDWTYDALAEKFGVSKSAVAGICRYERRAQAATGWKEVRVSADEVGET
;
A
#
# COMPACT_ATOMS: atom_id res chain seq x y z
N MET A 1 -4.19 -21.92 12.91
CA MET A 1 -3.44 -22.19 11.66
C MET A 1 -4.18 -21.44 10.59
N ASP A 2 -3.83 -20.17 10.47
CA ASP A 2 -4.72 -19.17 9.93
C ASP A 2 -4.32 -18.93 8.48
N LYS A 3 -5.30 -19.07 7.60
CA LYS A 3 -5.11 -18.89 6.16
C LYS A 3 -5.34 -17.42 5.88
N ARG A 4 -4.34 -16.75 5.31
CA ARG A 4 -4.47 -15.38 4.82
C ARG A 4 -4.52 -15.40 3.30
N THR A 5 -5.57 -14.79 2.74
CA THR A 5 -5.66 -14.55 1.31
C THR A 5 -4.84 -13.31 0.97
N ILE A 6 -3.90 -13.46 0.04
CA ILE A 6 -2.96 -12.40 -0.36
C ILE A 6 -3.23 -12.07 -1.83
N ALA A 7 -3.40 -10.79 -2.14
CA ALA A 7 -3.50 -10.32 -3.52
C ALA A 7 -2.14 -10.43 -4.25
N VAL A 8 -2.13 -11.01 -5.46
CA VAL A 8 -0.93 -11.16 -6.29
C VAL A 8 -1.12 -10.63 -7.71
N ASN A 9 -0.04 -10.14 -8.34
CA ASN A 9 -0.04 -9.77 -9.76
C ASN A 9 0.12 -11.00 -10.68
N GLU A 10 0.10 -10.78 -11.99
CA GLU A 10 0.32 -11.82 -13.03
C GLU A 10 1.63 -12.60 -12.88
N ARG A 11 2.63 -11.99 -12.23
CA ARG A 11 3.95 -12.60 -11.98
C ARG A 11 4.02 -13.31 -10.62
N GLY A 12 2.92 -13.33 -9.85
CA GLY A 12 2.82 -13.97 -8.54
C GLY A 12 3.42 -13.18 -7.38
N TYR A 13 3.78 -11.90 -7.58
CA TYR A 13 4.26 -11.02 -6.50
C TYR A 13 3.09 -10.46 -5.71
N ARG A 14 3.27 -10.27 -4.40
CA ARG A 14 2.26 -9.64 -3.51
C ARG A 14 2.05 -8.18 -3.92
N VAL A 15 0.80 -7.76 -4.02
CA VAL A 15 0.41 -6.42 -4.48
C VAL A 15 -0.39 -5.71 -3.39
N GLY A 16 -0.32 -4.39 -3.37
CA GLY A 16 -1.13 -3.59 -2.46
C GLY A 16 -0.68 -3.72 -1.01
N GLN A 17 -1.65 -3.67 -0.10
CA GLN A 17 -1.48 -3.79 1.35
C GLN A 17 -0.87 -5.13 1.81
N ASP A 18 -0.89 -6.13 0.94
CA ASP A 18 -0.31 -7.46 1.19
C ASP A 18 1.20 -7.54 0.89
N HIS A 19 1.79 -6.46 0.36
CA HIS A 19 3.23 -6.39 0.19
C HIS A 19 3.93 -6.33 1.56
N GLN A 20 4.97 -7.12 1.76
CA GLN A 20 5.69 -7.27 3.05
C GLN A 20 6.34 -5.99 3.60
N GLY A 21 6.42 -4.93 2.80
CA GLY A 21 6.89 -3.61 3.21
C GLY A 21 5.85 -2.51 2.99
N ALA A 22 4.57 -2.87 2.85
CA ALA A 22 3.49 -1.91 2.77
C ALA A 22 3.21 -1.35 4.17
N VAL A 23 3.70 -0.13 4.40
CA VAL A 23 3.35 0.67 5.59
C VAL A 23 1.96 1.29 5.42
N LEU A 24 1.54 1.56 4.18
CA LEU A 24 0.26 2.16 3.85
C LEU A 24 -0.74 1.12 3.35
N THR A 25 -1.95 1.20 3.89
CA THR A 25 -3.12 0.47 3.38
C THR A 25 -3.52 0.98 2.00
N ASP A 26 -4.34 0.20 1.29
CA ASP A 26 -4.82 0.63 -0.03
C ASP A 26 -5.75 1.84 0.06
N ALA A 27 -6.57 1.90 1.12
CA ALA A 27 -7.44 3.04 1.40
C ALA A 27 -6.65 4.33 1.68
N GLU A 28 -5.53 4.25 2.39
CA GLU A 28 -4.66 5.42 2.61
C GLU A 28 -3.99 5.90 1.33
N VAL A 29 -3.60 4.99 0.45
CA VAL A 29 -3.03 5.33 -0.86
C VAL A 29 -4.07 6.04 -1.73
N GLU A 30 -5.32 5.56 -1.73
CA GLU A 30 -6.43 6.19 -2.44
C GLU A 30 -6.72 7.58 -1.87
N LEU A 31 -6.85 7.69 -0.54
CA LEU A 31 -7.04 8.97 0.13
C LEU A 31 -5.89 9.96 -0.15
N MET A 32 -4.64 9.50 -0.16
CA MET A 32 -3.49 10.34 -0.50
C MET A 32 -3.58 10.88 -1.94
N ARG A 33 -4.09 10.09 -2.89
CA ARG A 33 -4.30 10.52 -4.27
C ARG A 33 -5.44 11.52 -4.37
N GLU A 34 -6.59 11.24 -3.75
CA GLU A 34 -7.71 12.17 -3.71
C GLU A 34 -7.32 13.52 -3.09
N MET A 35 -6.63 13.50 -1.95
CA MET A 35 -6.14 14.72 -1.28
C MET A 35 -5.18 15.52 -2.18
N ARG A 36 -4.40 14.84 -3.01
CA ARG A 36 -3.50 15.50 -3.96
C ARG A 36 -4.26 16.04 -5.18
N GLU A 37 -5.24 15.30 -5.68
CA GLU A 37 -6.06 15.73 -6.82
C GLU A 37 -6.99 16.89 -6.45
N ALA A 38 -7.44 16.96 -5.20
CA ALA A 38 -8.14 18.12 -4.64
C ALA A 38 -7.29 19.41 -4.67
N GLY A 39 -5.95 19.28 -4.66
CA GLY A 39 -5.01 20.39 -4.84
C GLY A 39 -4.61 21.13 -3.56
N ASP A 40 -5.26 20.85 -2.42
CA ASP A 40 -5.00 21.51 -1.13
C ASP A 40 -3.74 20.99 -0.39
N TRP A 41 -3.16 19.86 -0.84
CA TRP A 41 -2.10 19.17 -0.09
C TRP A 41 -0.76 19.11 -0.82
N THR A 42 0.29 19.57 -0.14
CA THR A 42 1.67 19.41 -0.60
C THR A 42 2.22 18.04 -0.26
N TYR A 43 3.27 17.60 -0.97
CA TYR A 43 3.93 16.32 -0.68
C TYR A 43 4.49 16.24 0.75
N ASP A 44 4.85 17.37 1.34
CA ASP A 44 5.39 17.45 2.70
C ASP A 44 4.29 17.22 3.75
N ALA A 45 3.14 17.90 3.58
CA ALA A 45 1.99 17.73 4.46
C ALA A 45 1.42 16.31 4.39
N LEU A 46 1.41 15.68 3.22
CA LEU A 46 1.03 14.28 3.06
C LEU A 46 2.07 13.33 3.71
N ALA A 47 3.37 13.63 3.58
CA ALA A 47 4.42 12.83 4.21
C ALA A 47 4.28 12.81 5.74
N GLU A 48 4.03 13.99 6.34
CA GLU A 48 3.80 14.11 7.78
C GLU A 48 2.50 13.41 8.22
N LYS A 49 1.40 13.63 7.49
CA LYS A 49 0.09 13.04 7.82
C LYS A 49 0.09 11.52 7.78
N PHE A 50 0.76 10.94 6.79
CA PHE A 50 0.79 9.49 6.57
C PHE A 50 2.07 8.83 7.13
N GLY A 51 2.95 9.58 7.80
CA GLY A 51 4.18 9.05 8.41
C GLY A 51 5.16 8.42 7.42
N VAL A 52 5.13 8.81 6.14
CA VAL A 52 5.97 8.24 5.08
C VAL A 52 6.92 9.26 4.50
N SER A 53 8.03 8.78 3.92
CA SER A 53 8.98 9.68 3.24
C SER A 53 8.32 10.43 2.08
N LYS A 54 8.69 11.69 1.89
CA LYS A 54 8.26 12.53 0.76
C LYS A 54 8.45 11.85 -0.60
N SER A 55 9.55 11.10 -0.77
CA SER A 55 9.81 10.33 -1.99
C SER A 55 8.82 9.18 -2.19
N ALA A 56 8.33 8.57 -1.12
CA ALA A 56 7.25 7.57 -1.19
C ALA A 56 5.94 8.22 -1.64
N VAL A 57 5.54 9.34 -1.02
CA VAL A 57 4.36 10.12 -1.41
C VAL A 57 4.43 10.52 -2.89
N ALA A 58 5.55 11.10 -3.32
CA ALA A 58 5.74 11.51 -4.70
C ALA A 58 5.61 10.33 -5.68
N GLY A 59 6.21 9.17 -5.37
CA GLY A 59 6.08 7.97 -6.20
C GLY A 59 4.66 7.40 -6.23
N ILE A 60 3.89 7.53 -5.14
CA ILE A 60 2.49 7.11 -5.07
C ILE A 60 1.59 8.03 -5.89
N CYS A 61 1.73 9.35 -5.74
CA CYS A 61 0.96 10.35 -6.50
C CYS A 61 1.30 10.36 -7.99
N ARG A 62 2.55 10.06 -8.38
CA ARG A 62 2.96 9.94 -9.79
C ARG A 62 2.62 8.58 -10.39
N TYR A 63 1.94 7.70 -9.64
CA TYR A 63 1.59 6.35 -10.07
C TYR A 63 2.81 5.48 -10.47
N GLU A 64 4.02 5.87 -10.07
CA GLU A 64 5.25 5.08 -10.29
C GLU A 64 5.32 3.90 -9.33
N ARG A 65 4.69 4.04 -8.16
CA ARG A 65 4.58 3.01 -7.11
C ARG A 65 3.11 2.75 -6.81
N ARG A 66 2.78 1.51 -6.41
CA ARG A 66 1.39 1.09 -6.09
C ARG A 66 0.41 1.32 -7.25
N ALA A 67 0.84 1.03 -8.48
CA ALA A 67 0.00 1.06 -9.69
C ALA A 67 -0.19 -0.34 -10.32
N GLN A 68 0.23 -1.39 -9.62
CA GLN A 68 0.00 -2.77 -10.07
C GLN A 68 -1.38 -3.21 -9.60
N ALA A 69 -2.17 -3.78 -10.51
CA ALA A 69 -3.45 -4.39 -10.18
C ALA A 69 -3.26 -5.80 -9.61
N ALA A 70 -4.14 -6.19 -8.69
CA ALA A 70 -4.26 -7.57 -8.26
C ALA A 70 -4.93 -8.39 -9.37
N THR A 71 -4.22 -9.33 -9.97
CA THR A 71 -4.74 -10.21 -11.03
C THR A 71 -5.11 -11.59 -10.49
N GLY A 72 -4.66 -11.94 -9.28
CA GLY A 72 -5.01 -13.20 -8.65
C GLY A 72 -4.96 -13.13 -7.13
N TRP A 73 -5.42 -14.20 -6.51
CA TRP A 73 -5.44 -14.37 -5.06
C TRP A 73 -4.67 -15.63 -4.71
N LYS A 74 -3.78 -15.53 -3.73
CA LYS A 74 -2.99 -16.66 -3.23
C LYS A 74 -3.26 -16.85 -1.75
N GLU A 75 -3.69 -18.04 -1.36
CA GLU A 75 -3.77 -18.42 0.05
C GLU A 75 -2.37 -18.74 0.57
N VAL A 76 -1.95 -18.00 1.60
CA VAL A 76 -0.66 -18.23 2.26
C VAL A 76 -0.92 -18.64 3.70
N ARG A 77 -0.19 -19.66 4.14
CA ARG A 77 -0.19 -20.10 5.54
C ARG A 77 0.67 -19.12 6.31
N VAL A 78 0.05 -18.29 7.16
CA VAL A 78 0.80 -17.39 8.02
C VAL A 78 1.07 -18.12 9.33
N SER A 79 2.34 -18.15 9.74
CA SER A 79 2.71 -18.54 11.10
C SER A 79 2.26 -17.39 12.01
N ALA A 80 1.76 -17.66 13.21
CA ALA A 80 1.12 -16.67 14.10
C ALA A 80 2.05 -15.57 14.66
N ASP A 81 3.20 -15.33 14.05
CA ASP A 81 4.15 -14.29 14.44
C ASP A 81 4.02 -13.13 13.45
N GLU A 82 3.78 -11.93 13.96
CA GLU A 82 3.60 -10.67 13.24
C GLU A 82 2.19 -10.36 12.69
N VAL A 83 1.17 -10.50 13.56
CA VAL A 83 0.06 -9.53 13.56
C VAL A 83 0.58 -8.26 14.24
N GLY A 84 1.32 -7.46 13.49
CA GLY A 84 1.72 -6.12 13.92
C GLY A 84 0.51 -5.21 13.91
N GLU A 85 -0.11 -5.07 15.08
CA GLU A 85 -0.95 -3.94 15.45
C GLU A 85 -0.16 -2.64 15.25
N THR A 86 -0.61 -1.78 14.31
CA THR A 86 -0.86 -0.33 14.48
C THR A 86 -1.27 0.24 13.12
#